data_AF-A0A8W8NCJ7-F1
#
_entry.id   AF-A0A8W8NCJ7-F1
#
_cell.length_a   1.000
_cell.length_b   1.000
_cell.length_c   1.000
_cell.angle_alpha   90.00
_cell.angle_beta   90.00
_cell.angle_gamma   90.00
#
_symmetry.space_group_name_H-M   'P 1'
#
loop_
_entity.id
_entity.type
_entity.pdbx_description
1 polymer ?
#
loop_
_entity_poly.entity_id
_entity_poly.type
_entity_poly.pdbx_seq_one_letter_code
_entity_poly.pdbx_strand_id
1 'polypeptide(L)'
;ICSALKFTIVSLFIIVTLLLVGAFVGVNHGSSTPSGNNANQWKRIADLFKEFGNDTRLEDALSFVMSVLSLLGMLALIMYSAYGMSAMPMSLIKGTKSAKAERSDVQNRRSRISERSRAIREKYTRRGLSSRNRDQVESMDEEERLLQREERHLEVKERSVLQKCLLVLRLFEVVFGVLFFLVTLLVFVSLLLTNIDKAIHSLGYKSGYALPQRNLPNPVDIVLVFCQKVFPLDYIMFAALVLYLVFCSMSGVRNIGIWFLWLRMYKIRPRRTRPQGILMMCMIMMFLTLAINIIIYELTPQYSSFGSQRYVISKGNSSHVEIVSCTAEATADDCTVTRMTLLLTSFFYRMWFFGAAYYWGTWVFLGFILIGFIISVIKKRRSAIDGEVDADDFDDSDEELLTG
;
A
#
# COMPACT_ATOMS: atom_id res chain seq x y z
N ILE A 1 -10.93 30.18 -15.02
CA ILE A 1 -9.52 30.64 -15.15
C ILE A 1 -8.97 31.18 -13.84
N CYS A 2 -9.59 32.19 -13.20
CA CYS A 2 -9.09 32.77 -11.93
C CYS A 2 -8.97 31.78 -10.75
N SER A 3 -9.91 30.83 -10.60
CA SER A 3 -9.82 29.79 -9.57
C SER A 3 -8.64 28.83 -9.81
N ALA A 4 -8.43 28.41 -11.06
CA ALA A 4 -7.30 27.55 -11.42
C ALA A 4 -5.95 28.25 -11.18
N LEU A 5 -5.84 29.53 -11.55
CA LEU A 5 -4.67 30.37 -11.29
C LEU A 5 -4.35 30.49 -9.80
N LYS A 6 -5.38 30.61 -8.95
CA LYS A 6 -5.21 30.64 -7.49
C LYS A 6 -4.60 29.34 -6.97
N PHE A 7 -5.10 28.18 -7.40
CA PHE A 7 -4.56 26.87 -6.98
C PHE A 7 -3.16 26.61 -7.53
N THR A 8 -2.84 27.02 -8.76
CA THR A 8 -1.49 26.88 -9.32
C THR A 8 -0.49 27.77 -8.59
N ILE A 9 -0.86 28.99 -8.19
CA ILE A 9 0.00 29.88 -7.40
C ILE A 9 0.28 29.27 -6.02
N VAL A 10 -0.73 28.72 -5.35
CA VAL A 10 -0.55 28.03 -4.07
C VAL A 10 0.37 26.81 -4.22
N SER A 11 0.17 25.99 -5.25
CA SER A 11 1.05 24.85 -5.52
C SER A 11 2.48 25.29 -5.80
N LEU A 12 2.67 26.34 -6.59
CA LEU A 12 3.99 26.88 -6.91
C LEU A 12 4.69 27.44 -5.67
N PHE A 13 3.94 28.14 -4.81
CA PHE A 13 4.44 28.62 -3.53
C PHE A 13 4.91 27.47 -2.62
N ILE A 14 4.14 26.37 -2.55
CA ILE A 14 4.53 25.16 -1.79
C ILE A 14 5.82 24.57 -2.36
N ILE A 15 5.91 24.39 -3.68
CA ILE A 15 7.10 23.83 -4.34
C ILE A 15 8.34 24.70 -4.09
N VAL A 16 8.22 26.02 -4.28
CA VAL A 16 9.32 26.97 -4.04
C VAL A 16 9.74 26.95 -2.57
N THR A 17 8.79 26.94 -1.63
CA THR A 17 9.11 26.87 -0.20
C THR A 17 9.82 25.57 0.15
N LEU A 18 9.36 24.43 -0.35
CA LEU A 18 10.02 23.14 -0.11
C LEU A 18 11.43 23.08 -0.70
N LEU A 19 11.65 23.62 -1.91
CA LEU A 19 12.96 23.67 -2.54
C LEU A 19 13.92 24.62 -1.81
N LEU A 20 13.44 25.78 -1.36
CA LEU A 20 14.24 26.71 -0.56
C LEU A 20 14.62 26.07 0.77
N VAL A 21 13.65 25.53 1.51
CA VAL A 21 13.93 24.83 2.77
C VAL A 21 14.92 23.70 2.53
N GLY A 22 14.74 22.87 1.49
CA GLY A 22 15.67 21.79 1.17
C GLY A 22 17.08 22.28 0.85
N ALA A 23 17.22 23.37 0.09
CA ALA A 23 18.51 23.97 -0.25
C ALA A 23 19.26 24.54 0.98
N PHE A 24 18.54 24.94 2.02
CA PHE A 24 19.10 25.52 3.26
C PHE A 24 19.20 24.53 4.42
N VAL A 25 18.40 23.45 4.41
CA VAL A 25 18.44 22.35 5.39
C VAL A 25 19.59 21.37 5.08
N GLY A 26 20.09 21.40 3.84
CA GLY A 26 21.35 20.75 3.47
C GLY A 26 22.52 21.32 4.27
N VAL A 27 23.20 20.41 4.99
CA VAL A 27 24.58 20.52 5.46
C VAL A 27 24.79 21.11 6.86
N ASN A 28 24.49 20.30 7.88
CA ASN A 28 25.49 20.10 8.94
C ASN A 28 26.43 18.98 8.47
N HIS A 29 27.61 19.33 7.95
CA HIS A 29 28.73 18.42 7.64
C HIS A 29 29.30 17.69 8.89
N GLY A 30 28.58 17.70 10.01
CA GLY A 30 29.06 17.30 11.32
C GLY A 30 28.05 16.48 12.10
N SER A 31 27.34 15.54 11.48
CA SER A 31 26.81 14.41 12.25
C SER A 31 28.01 13.63 12.78
N SER A 32 28.28 13.87 14.07
CA SER A 32 29.32 13.28 14.91
C SER A 32 29.87 11.96 14.38
N THR A 33 31.11 11.99 13.90
CA THR A 33 31.93 10.79 13.71
C THR A 33 31.80 9.94 14.98
N PRO A 34 31.26 8.72 14.93
CA PRO A 34 31.24 7.87 16.10
C PRO A 34 32.68 7.57 16.48
N SER A 35 33.05 7.97 17.69
CA SER A 35 34.34 7.67 18.28
C SER A 35 34.44 6.16 18.54
N GLY A 36 35.50 5.51 18.03
CA GLY A 36 35.76 4.07 18.15
C GLY A 36 35.96 3.36 16.81
N ASN A 37 36.05 2.02 16.80
CA ASN A 37 36.24 1.17 15.60
C ASN A 37 35.24 1.46 14.45
N ASN A 38 34.11 2.11 14.75
CA ASN A 38 33.08 2.52 13.80
C ASN A 38 33.47 3.74 12.94
N ALA A 39 34.54 4.48 13.29
CA ALA A 39 35.03 5.62 12.53
C ALA A 39 35.52 5.21 11.12
N ASN A 40 36.06 4.01 11.00
CA ASN A 40 36.61 3.47 9.76
C ASN A 40 35.49 3.17 8.75
N GLN A 41 34.39 2.57 9.24
CA GLN A 41 33.18 2.33 8.45
C GLN A 41 32.51 3.65 8.06
N TRP A 42 32.49 4.63 8.98
CA TRP A 42 31.99 5.98 8.71
C TRP A 42 32.75 6.70 7.61
N LYS A 43 34.08 6.61 7.62
CA LYS A 43 34.92 7.24 6.60
C LYS A 43 34.66 6.64 5.21
N ARG A 44 34.45 5.32 5.11
CA ARG A 44 34.15 4.63 3.84
C ARG A 44 32.77 4.99 3.27
N ILE A 45 31.76 5.09 4.14
CA ILE A 45 30.42 5.58 3.74
C ILE A 45 30.50 7.04 3.29
N ALA A 46 31.26 7.88 4.00
CA ALA A 46 31.51 9.26 3.60
C ALA A 46 32.29 9.39 2.28
N ASP A 47 33.24 8.50 2.03
CA ASP A 47 34.01 8.45 0.78
C ASP A 47 33.12 8.03 -0.42
N LEU A 48 32.20 7.07 -0.24
CA LEU A 48 31.15 6.73 -1.23
C LEU A 48 30.28 7.95 -1.60
N PHE A 49 30.05 8.86 -0.65
CA PHE A 49 29.29 10.09 -0.91
C PHE A 49 30.12 11.20 -1.57
N LYS A 50 31.44 11.18 -1.39
CA LYS A 50 32.36 12.18 -1.96
C LYS A 50 32.50 12.05 -3.48
N GLU A 51 32.23 10.86 -4.02
CA GLU A 51 32.24 10.56 -5.45
C GLU A 51 31.04 11.15 -6.21
N PHE A 52 30.01 11.66 -5.51
CA PHE A 52 28.77 12.18 -6.11
C PHE A 52 28.80 13.65 -6.56
N GLY A 53 29.97 14.30 -6.57
CA GLY A 53 30.15 15.57 -7.30
C GLY A 53 29.91 16.85 -6.51
N ASN A 54 30.54 17.93 -6.98
CA ASN A 54 30.73 19.21 -6.30
C ASN A 54 29.53 20.20 -6.40
N ASP A 55 28.33 19.81 -6.83
CA ASP A 55 27.18 20.71 -7.02
C ASP A 55 26.10 20.50 -5.93
N THR A 56 26.45 20.89 -4.71
CA THR A 56 25.83 20.38 -3.47
C THR A 56 24.41 20.87 -3.19
N ARG A 57 24.03 22.09 -3.58
CA ARG A 57 22.77 22.71 -3.09
C ARG A 57 21.50 22.24 -3.78
N LEU A 58 21.56 21.97 -5.09
CA LEU A 58 20.37 21.51 -5.83
C LEU A 58 20.04 20.07 -5.47
N GLU A 59 21.07 19.23 -5.33
CA GLU A 59 20.89 17.83 -4.89
C GLU A 59 20.34 17.76 -3.46
N ASP A 60 20.81 18.64 -2.56
CA ASP A 60 20.24 18.77 -1.21
C ASP A 60 18.76 19.16 -1.25
N ALA A 61 18.39 20.14 -2.08
CA ALA A 61 17.00 20.55 -2.24
C ALA A 61 16.10 19.44 -2.78
N LEU A 62 16.55 18.75 -3.83
CA LEU A 62 15.80 17.66 -4.45
C LEU A 62 15.68 16.46 -3.51
N SER A 63 16.76 16.10 -2.82
CA SER A 63 16.74 15.01 -1.84
C SER A 63 15.74 15.31 -0.72
N PHE A 64 15.72 16.55 -0.17
CA PHE A 64 14.75 16.97 0.83
C PHE A 64 13.30 16.89 0.35
N VAL A 65 13.01 17.36 -0.87
CA VAL A 65 11.66 17.25 -1.45
C VAL A 65 11.25 15.78 -1.55
N MET A 66 12.13 14.92 -2.07
CA MET A 66 11.88 13.49 -2.16
C MET A 66 11.64 12.86 -0.79
N SER A 67 12.35 13.28 0.26
CA SER A 67 12.13 12.87 1.65
C SER A 67 10.72 13.18 2.14
N VAL A 68 10.26 14.41 1.92
CA VAL A 68 8.95 14.88 2.39
C VAL A 68 7.84 14.16 1.64
N LEU A 69 7.95 14.05 0.31
CA LEU A 69 6.97 13.35 -0.51
C LEU A 69 6.92 11.85 -0.21
N SER A 70 8.07 11.23 0.02
CA SER A 70 8.15 9.82 0.36
C SER A 70 7.61 9.55 1.76
N LEU A 71 7.82 10.45 2.74
CA LEU A 71 7.25 10.32 4.09
C LEU A 71 5.72 10.41 4.04
N LEU A 72 5.17 11.31 3.22
CA LEU A 72 3.73 11.35 2.93
C LEU A 72 3.27 10.02 2.28
N GLY A 73 4.06 9.50 1.35
CA GLY A 73 3.87 8.19 0.74
C GLY A 73 3.87 7.04 1.76
N MET A 74 4.74 7.08 2.78
CA MET A 74 4.78 6.08 3.84
C MET A 74 3.52 6.09 4.70
N LEU A 75 3.01 7.27 5.04
CA LEU A 75 1.73 7.38 5.74
C LEU A 75 0.60 6.77 4.92
N ALA A 76 0.57 7.05 3.61
CA ALA A 76 -0.37 6.42 2.69
C ALA A 76 -0.17 4.90 2.60
N LEU A 77 1.08 4.42 2.62
CA LEU A 77 1.45 3.00 2.54
C LEU A 77 1.01 2.24 3.79
N ILE A 78 1.18 2.83 4.97
CA ILE A 78 0.67 2.30 6.25
C ILE A 78 -0.85 2.16 6.22
N MET A 79 -1.56 3.19 5.75
CA MET A 79 -3.03 3.18 5.76
C MET A 79 -3.62 2.26 4.69
N TYR A 80 -3.14 2.36 3.45
CA TYR A 80 -3.75 1.71 2.29
C TYR A 80 -3.06 0.38 1.95
N SER A 81 -1.74 0.34 1.82
CA SER A 81 -1.03 -0.87 1.40
C SER A 81 -1.07 -1.96 2.46
N ALA A 82 -0.89 -1.63 3.75
CA ALA A 82 -0.92 -2.62 4.84
C ALA A 82 -2.28 -3.33 4.92
N TYR A 83 -3.37 -2.55 4.88
CA TYR A 83 -4.73 -3.10 4.81
C TYR A 83 -4.94 -3.89 3.51
N GLY A 84 -4.46 -3.37 2.38
CA GLY A 84 -4.53 -4.00 1.07
C GLY A 84 -3.87 -5.38 1.02
N MET A 85 -2.66 -5.53 1.56
CA MET A 85 -1.91 -6.80 1.62
C MET A 85 -2.62 -7.88 2.45
N SER A 86 -3.47 -7.47 3.39
CA SER A 86 -4.24 -8.39 4.22
C SER A 86 -5.62 -8.68 3.65
N ALA A 87 -6.34 -7.63 3.23
CA ALA A 87 -7.71 -7.73 2.77
C ALA A 87 -7.84 -8.31 1.36
N MET A 88 -6.88 -8.05 0.47
CA MET A 88 -6.91 -8.54 -0.92
C MET A 88 -6.88 -10.07 -1.00
N PRO A 89 -5.85 -10.79 -0.50
CA PRO A 89 -5.83 -12.25 -0.56
C PRO A 89 -7.02 -12.87 0.16
N MET A 90 -7.39 -12.34 1.33
CA MET A 90 -8.56 -12.83 2.08
C MET A 90 -9.87 -12.62 1.34
N SER A 91 -10.01 -11.53 0.58
CA SER A 91 -11.21 -11.28 -0.22
C SER A 91 -11.33 -12.25 -1.40
N LEU A 92 -10.22 -12.62 -2.05
CA LEU A 92 -10.19 -13.64 -3.09
C LEU A 92 -10.56 -15.02 -2.54
N ILE A 93 -9.97 -15.41 -1.41
CA ILE A 93 -10.24 -16.70 -0.74
C ILE A 93 -11.71 -16.80 -0.30
N LYS A 94 -12.24 -15.77 0.37
CA LYS A 94 -13.62 -15.77 0.89
C LYS A 94 -14.68 -15.61 -0.21
N GLY A 95 -14.39 -14.77 -1.19
CA GLY A 95 -15.28 -14.48 -2.30
C GLY A 95 -16.53 -13.70 -1.95
N THR A 96 -17.42 -13.68 -2.94
CA THR A 96 -18.75 -13.11 -2.86
C THR A 96 -19.78 -14.16 -2.43
N LYS A 97 -20.91 -13.70 -1.90
CA LYS A 97 -22.08 -14.55 -1.69
C LYS A 97 -22.66 -15.00 -3.03
N SER A 98 -23.33 -16.15 -3.03
CA SER A 98 -24.08 -16.61 -4.20
C SER A 98 -25.27 -15.68 -4.45
N ALA A 99 -25.41 -15.18 -5.68
CA ALA A 99 -26.50 -14.27 -6.05
C ALA A 99 -27.88 -14.90 -5.79
N LYS A 100 -28.03 -16.21 -6.04
CA LYS A 100 -29.28 -16.94 -5.76
C LYS A 100 -29.61 -17.01 -4.27
N ALA A 101 -28.61 -17.32 -3.44
CA ALA A 101 -28.79 -17.39 -1.99
C ALA A 101 -29.10 -16.01 -1.39
N GLU A 102 -28.44 -14.98 -1.90
CA GLU A 102 -28.66 -13.60 -1.48
C GLU A 102 -30.03 -13.07 -1.95
N ARG A 103 -30.46 -13.39 -3.18
CA ARG A 103 -31.80 -13.06 -3.68
C ARG A 103 -32.89 -13.65 -2.79
N SER A 104 -32.76 -14.91 -2.39
CA SER A 104 -33.73 -15.55 -1.51
C SER A 104 -33.77 -14.90 -0.11
N ASP A 105 -32.63 -14.50 0.45
CA ASP A 105 -32.58 -13.75 1.73
C ASP A 105 -33.24 -12.36 1.59
N VAL A 106 -32.94 -11.63 0.51
CA VAL A 106 -33.55 -10.32 0.22
C VAL A 106 -35.06 -10.44 0.04
N GLN A 107 -35.53 -11.45 -0.72
CA GLN A 107 -36.95 -11.70 -0.93
C GLN A 107 -37.70 -12.01 0.38
N ASN A 108 -37.09 -12.82 1.27
CA ASN A 108 -37.64 -13.13 2.59
C ASN A 108 -37.65 -11.91 3.52
N ARG A 109 -36.67 -11.01 3.43
CA ARG A 109 -36.67 -9.75 4.20
C ARG A 109 -37.75 -8.80 3.70
N ARG A 110 -37.86 -8.66 2.38
CA ARG A 110 -38.88 -7.84 1.73
C ARG A 110 -40.29 -8.28 2.11
N SER A 111 -40.58 -9.59 2.09
CA SER A 111 -41.89 -10.11 2.51
C SER A 111 -42.19 -9.79 3.98
N ARG A 112 -41.24 -10.01 4.89
CA ARG A 112 -41.40 -9.69 6.32
C ARG A 112 -41.66 -8.21 6.59
N ILE A 113 -40.98 -7.31 5.86
CA ILE A 113 -41.18 -5.86 5.99
C ILE A 113 -42.55 -5.47 5.43
N SER A 114 -42.91 -5.97 4.25
CA SER A 114 -44.21 -5.70 3.62
C SER A 114 -45.38 -6.18 4.50
N GLU A 115 -45.27 -7.38 5.11
CA GLU A 115 -46.25 -7.90 6.07
C GLU A 115 -46.38 -7.02 7.31
N ARG A 116 -45.24 -6.55 7.86
CA ARG A 116 -45.24 -5.67 9.03
C ARG A 116 -45.86 -4.31 8.72
N SER A 117 -45.56 -3.74 7.55
CA SER A 117 -46.16 -2.50 7.05
C SER A 117 -47.68 -2.65 6.92
N ARG A 118 -48.15 -3.75 6.31
CA ARG A 118 -49.59 -4.05 6.18
C ARG A 118 -50.27 -4.24 7.53
N ALA A 119 -49.69 -5.01 8.45
CA ALA A 119 -50.25 -5.24 9.78
C ALA A 119 -50.42 -3.93 10.58
N ILE A 120 -49.48 -2.99 10.45
CA ILE A 120 -49.60 -1.67 11.08
C ILE A 120 -50.69 -0.85 10.41
N ARG A 121 -50.73 -0.79 9.07
CA ARG A 121 -51.80 -0.08 8.36
C ARG A 121 -53.18 -0.61 8.74
N GLU A 122 -53.35 -1.93 8.76
CA GLU A 122 -54.61 -2.59 9.14
C GLU A 122 -55.04 -2.21 10.55
N LYS A 123 -54.12 -2.29 11.53
CA LYS A 123 -54.39 -1.93 12.94
C LYS A 123 -54.87 -0.49 13.14
N TYR A 124 -54.43 0.44 12.28
CA TYR A 124 -54.74 1.87 12.40
C TYR A 124 -55.70 2.42 11.34
N THR A 125 -56.26 1.56 10.47
CA THR A 125 -57.22 1.94 9.41
C THR A 125 -58.38 2.81 9.91
N ARG A 126 -58.89 2.55 11.12
CA ARG A 126 -60.05 3.25 11.70
C ARG A 126 -59.72 4.42 12.64
N ARG A 127 -58.49 4.49 13.17
CA ARG A 127 -58.10 5.47 14.21
C ARG A 127 -57.14 6.55 13.73
N GLY A 128 -56.70 6.49 12.48
CA GLY A 128 -55.63 7.33 11.97
C GLY A 128 -54.27 6.89 12.54
N LEU A 129 -53.22 7.02 11.74
CA LEU A 129 -51.86 6.71 12.18
C LEU A 129 -51.33 7.88 13.04
N SER A 130 -50.78 7.57 14.21
CA SER A 130 -49.95 8.51 14.97
C SER A 130 -48.72 8.89 14.15
N SER A 131 -48.21 10.13 14.30
CA SER A 131 -47.02 10.62 13.59
C SER A 131 -45.86 9.62 13.63
N ARG A 132 -45.54 9.07 14.81
CA ARG A 132 -44.46 8.06 14.97
C ARG A 132 -44.68 6.79 14.15
N ASN A 133 -45.93 6.32 14.07
CA ASN A 133 -46.25 5.12 13.29
C ASN A 133 -46.23 5.42 11.79
N ARG A 134 -46.54 6.67 11.40
CA ARG A 134 -46.43 7.11 10.01
C ARG A 134 -44.96 7.12 9.57
N ASP A 135 -44.08 7.72 10.36
CA ASP A 135 -42.63 7.77 10.07
C ASP A 135 -42.02 6.36 10.05
N GLN A 136 -42.51 5.46 10.92
CA GLN A 136 -42.10 4.05 10.91
C GLN A 136 -42.56 3.32 9.64
N VAL A 137 -43.78 3.57 9.16
CA VAL A 137 -44.28 2.97 7.90
C VAL A 137 -43.53 3.53 6.70
N GLU A 138 -43.21 4.81 6.70
CA GLU A 138 -42.43 5.46 5.65
C GLU A 138 -41.01 4.88 5.55
N SER A 139 -40.30 4.74 6.67
CA SER A 139 -38.96 4.12 6.68
C SER A 139 -38.97 2.64 6.26
N MET A 140 -40.03 1.89 6.60
CA MET A 140 -40.20 0.51 6.10
C MET A 140 -40.48 0.47 4.59
N ASP A 141 -41.28 1.39 4.06
CA ASP A 141 -41.55 1.50 2.63
C ASP A 141 -40.29 1.89 1.85
N GLU A 142 -39.44 2.78 2.40
CA GLU A 142 -38.13 3.11 1.84
C GLU A 142 -37.19 1.89 1.83
N GLU A 143 -37.12 1.14 2.93
CA GLU A 143 -36.35 -0.11 2.99
C GLU A 143 -36.88 -1.15 2.00
N GLU A 144 -38.20 -1.27 1.82
CA GLU A 144 -38.80 -2.16 0.82
C GLU A 144 -38.38 -1.78 -0.60
N ARG A 145 -38.37 -0.47 -0.94
CA ARG A 145 -37.91 0.02 -2.24
C ARG A 145 -36.44 -0.30 -2.49
N LEU A 146 -35.59 -0.17 -1.46
CA LEU A 146 -34.18 -0.56 -1.53
C LEU A 146 -34.03 -2.06 -1.79
N LEU A 147 -34.70 -2.91 -0.99
CA LEU A 147 -34.66 -4.36 -1.16
C LEU A 147 -35.19 -4.80 -2.53
N GLN A 148 -36.21 -4.12 -3.06
CA GLN A 148 -36.73 -4.38 -4.40
C GLN A 148 -35.72 -4.00 -5.50
N ARG A 149 -34.92 -2.94 -5.32
CA ARG A 149 -33.81 -2.61 -6.21
C ARG A 149 -32.72 -3.69 -6.13
N GLU A 150 -32.30 -4.07 -4.92
CA GLU A 150 -31.32 -5.15 -4.72
C GLU A 150 -31.76 -6.47 -5.37
N GLU A 151 -33.04 -6.85 -5.21
CA GLU A 151 -33.61 -8.06 -5.80
C GLU A 151 -33.51 -8.06 -7.34
N ARG A 152 -33.83 -6.93 -7.98
CA ARG A 152 -33.73 -6.78 -9.46
C ARG A 152 -32.30 -6.97 -9.96
N HIS A 153 -31.33 -6.35 -9.29
CA HIS A 153 -29.91 -6.52 -9.64
C HIS A 153 -29.43 -7.97 -9.45
N LEU A 154 -29.85 -8.62 -8.36
CA LEU A 154 -29.53 -10.02 -8.10
C LEU A 154 -30.15 -10.97 -9.12
N GLU A 155 -31.37 -10.69 -9.59
CA GLU A 155 -32.03 -11.48 -10.63
C GLU A 155 -31.31 -11.39 -11.98
N VAL A 156 -30.87 -10.20 -12.39
CA VAL A 156 -30.09 -10.02 -13.62
C VAL A 156 -28.77 -10.80 -13.53
N LYS A 157 -28.12 -10.78 -12.36
CA LYS A 157 -26.86 -11.49 -12.10
C LYS A 157 -27.03 -13.01 -12.06
N GLU A 158 -28.19 -13.50 -11.60
CA GLU A 158 -28.55 -14.92 -11.58
C GLU A 158 -28.83 -15.48 -12.98
N ARG A 159 -29.49 -14.72 -13.85
CA ARG A 159 -29.86 -15.20 -15.21
C ARG A 159 -28.69 -15.28 -16.18
N SER A 160 -27.54 -14.70 -15.84
CA SER A 160 -26.41 -14.61 -16.76
C SER A 160 -25.68 -15.95 -16.92
N VAL A 161 -25.51 -16.41 -18.16
CA VAL A 161 -24.74 -17.62 -18.52
C VAL A 161 -23.29 -17.54 -18.01
N LEU A 162 -22.78 -16.31 -17.78
CA LEU A 162 -21.49 -16.02 -17.15
C LEU A 162 -21.31 -16.69 -15.78
N GLN A 163 -22.39 -16.98 -15.04
CA GLN A 163 -22.28 -17.59 -13.71
C GLN A 163 -21.69 -19.00 -13.71
N LYS A 164 -21.91 -19.77 -14.78
CA LYS A 164 -21.29 -21.10 -14.95
C LYS A 164 -19.80 -20.99 -15.24
N CYS A 165 -19.38 -20.02 -16.07
CA CYS A 165 -17.96 -19.72 -16.33
C CYS A 165 -17.26 -19.18 -15.07
N LEU A 166 -17.97 -18.37 -14.27
CA LEU A 166 -17.47 -17.83 -13.01
C LEU A 166 -17.19 -18.92 -11.95
N LEU A 167 -17.83 -20.09 -12.02
CA LEU A 167 -17.54 -21.21 -11.12
C LEU A 167 -16.11 -21.77 -11.34
N VAL A 168 -15.66 -21.86 -12.59
CA VAL A 168 -14.29 -22.30 -12.92
C VAL A 168 -13.29 -21.21 -12.53
N LEU A 169 -13.60 -19.95 -12.84
CA LEU A 169 -12.79 -18.80 -12.42
C LEU A 169 -12.67 -18.70 -10.89
N ARG A 170 -13.66 -19.19 -10.14
CA ARG A 170 -13.63 -19.23 -8.68
C ARG A 170 -12.50 -20.10 -8.14
N LEU A 171 -12.22 -21.24 -8.77
CA LEU A 171 -11.11 -22.11 -8.37
C LEU A 171 -9.77 -21.36 -8.55
N PHE A 172 -9.60 -20.71 -9.71
CA PHE A 172 -8.42 -19.88 -9.97
C PHE A 172 -8.32 -18.70 -9.00
N GLU A 173 -9.42 -18.04 -8.66
CA GLU A 173 -9.44 -16.93 -7.70
C GLU A 173 -8.97 -17.36 -6.31
N VAL A 174 -9.39 -18.53 -5.83
CA VAL A 174 -8.91 -19.08 -4.55
C VAL A 174 -7.41 -19.41 -4.62
N VAL A 175 -6.95 -20.00 -5.72
CA VAL A 175 -5.51 -20.29 -5.93
C VAL A 175 -4.68 -19.01 -5.91
N PHE A 176 -5.10 -17.97 -6.65
CA PHE A 176 -4.44 -16.66 -6.62
C PHE A 176 -4.51 -16.01 -5.23
N GLY A 177 -5.63 -16.16 -4.52
CA GLY A 177 -5.76 -15.69 -3.14
C GLY A 177 -4.76 -16.33 -2.18
N VAL A 178 -4.57 -17.65 -2.27
CA VAL A 178 -3.55 -18.38 -1.48
C VAL A 178 -2.14 -17.97 -1.89
N LEU A 179 -1.87 -17.84 -3.19
CA LEU A 179 -0.57 -17.38 -3.70
C LEU A 179 -0.21 -15.99 -3.16
N PHE A 180 -1.12 -15.02 -3.27
CA PHE A 180 -0.91 -13.66 -2.75
C PHE A 180 -0.79 -13.64 -1.22
N PHE A 181 -1.50 -14.51 -0.51
CA PHE A 181 -1.31 -14.66 0.93
C PHE A 181 0.11 -15.13 1.28
N LEU A 182 0.64 -16.12 0.55
CA LEU A 182 2.03 -16.59 0.74
C LEU A 182 3.05 -15.48 0.43
N VAL A 183 2.81 -14.70 -0.62
CA VAL A 183 3.67 -13.53 -0.94
C VAL A 183 3.60 -12.47 0.17
N THR A 184 2.41 -12.15 0.71
CA THR A 184 2.28 -11.25 1.89
C THR A 184 3.08 -11.79 3.07
N LEU A 185 2.96 -13.09 3.36
CA LEU A 185 3.66 -13.70 4.48
C LEU A 185 5.19 -13.60 4.29
N LEU A 186 5.67 -13.87 3.09
CA LEU A 186 7.08 -13.80 2.73
C LEU A 186 7.62 -12.35 2.82
N VAL A 187 6.84 -11.36 2.37
CA VAL A 187 7.17 -9.93 2.54
C VAL A 187 7.17 -9.53 4.02
N PHE A 188 6.17 -9.96 4.78
CA PHE A 188 6.06 -9.67 6.21
C PHE A 188 7.25 -10.21 7.00
N VAL A 189 7.60 -11.49 6.81
CA VAL A 189 8.75 -12.12 7.48
C VAL A 189 10.06 -11.43 7.08
N SER A 190 10.22 -11.08 5.81
CA SER A 190 11.41 -10.38 5.32
C SER A 190 11.60 -9.02 5.95
N LEU A 191 10.53 -8.20 5.96
CA LEU A 191 10.58 -6.89 6.61
C LEU A 191 10.78 -7.02 8.13
N LEU A 192 10.15 -8.00 8.78
CA LEU A 192 10.34 -8.26 10.20
C LEU A 192 11.81 -8.59 10.52
N LEU A 193 12.43 -9.50 9.74
CA LEU A 193 13.83 -9.87 9.93
C LEU A 193 14.78 -8.69 9.65
N THR A 194 14.56 -7.92 8.58
CA THR A 194 15.35 -6.70 8.31
C THR A 194 15.23 -5.70 9.47
N ASN A 195 14.03 -5.50 10.03
CA ASN A 195 13.82 -4.56 11.14
C ASN A 195 14.45 -5.05 12.45
N ILE A 196 14.41 -6.35 12.72
CA ILE A 196 15.11 -6.95 13.86
C ILE A 196 16.63 -6.78 13.70
N ASP A 197 17.17 -6.97 12.49
CA ASP A 197 18.60 -6.77 12.22
C ASP A 197 19.02 -5.32 12.48
N LYS A 198 18.23 -4.36 11.99
CA LYS A 198 18.41 -2.93 12.29
C LYS A 198 18.28 -2.63 13.78
N ALA A 199 17.37 -3.29 14.50
CA ALA A 199 17.19 -3.06 15.94
C ALA A 199 18.42 -3.45 16.76
N ILE A 200 19.10 -4.53 16.38
CA ILE A 200 20.20 -5.12 17.15
C ILE A 200 21.57 -4.58 16.70
N HIS A 201 21.79 -4.43 15.38
CA HIS A 201 23.12 -4.19 14.81
C HIS A 201 23.30 -2.81 14.15
N SER A 202 22.31 -1.90 14.25
CA SER A 202 22.46 -0.56 13.67
C SER A 202 23.35 0.37 14.49
N LEU A 203 23.80 1.45 13.86
CA LEU A 203 24.58 2.54 14.46
C LEU A 203 23.73 3.48 15.35
N GLY A 204 22.54 3.04 15.77
CA GLY A 204 21.62 3.77 16.65
C GLY A 204 20.79 4.87 15.98
N TYR A 205 19.96 5.55 16.79
CA TYR A 205 18.96 6.52 16.32
C TYR A 205 19.56 7.77 15.66
N LYS A 206 20.73 8.23 16.13
CA LYS A 206 21.42 9.43 15.60
C LYS A 206 21.95 9.24 14.17
N SER A 207 22.04 7.99 13.72
CA SER A 207 22.47 7.60 12.38
C SER A 207 21.30 7.11 11.51
N GLY A 208 20.05 7.35 11.94
CA GLY A 208 18.85 6.91 11.22
C GLY A 208 18.70 5.39 11.11
N TYR A 209 19.24 4.62 12.04
CA TYR A 209 19.29 3.14 12.01
C TYR A 209 19.99 2.56 10.77
N ALA A 210 21.01 3.27 10.24
CA ALA A 210 21.87 2.74 9.19
C ALA A 210 22.54 1.43 9.64
N LEU A 211 22.51 0.43 8.77
CA LEU A 211 23.02 -0.92 9.00
C LEU A 211 24.20 -1.20 8.06
N PRO A 212 25.45 -1.12 8.53
CA PRO A 212 26.64 -1.32 7.69
C PRO A 212 26.79 -2.78 7.25
N GLN A 213 26.57 -3.72 8.17
CA GLN A 213 26.69 -5.15 7.93
C GLN A 213 25.38 -5.84 8.24
N ARG A 214 24.96 -6.75 7.35
CA ARG A 214 23.73 -7.53 7.48
C ARG A 214 24.06 -8.89 8.04
N ASN A 215 23.44 -9.23 9.16
CA ASN A 215 23.71 -10.47 9.89
C ASN A 215 22.54 -11.45 9.80
N LEU A 216 21.31 -10.96 9.63
CA LEU A 216 20.13 -11.81 9.52
C LEU A 216 19.76 -12.09 8.05
N PRO A 217 19.40 -13.35 7.71
CA PRO A 217 19.01 -13.70 6.35
C PRO A 217 17.63 -13.12 6.01
N ASN A 218 17.51 -12.47 4.87
CA ASN A 218 16.23 -11.97 4.35
C ASN A 218 15.72 -12.90 3.22
N PRO A 219 14.55 -13.55 3.35
CA PRO A 219 14.10 -14.55 2.40
C PRO A 219 13.78 -13.98 1.02
N VAL A 220 13.14 -12.80 0.88
CA VAL A 220 12.89 -12.21 -0.46
C VAL A 220 14.21 -11.92 -1.17
N ASP A 221 15.15 -11.33 -0.44
CA ASP A 221 16.48 -10.98 -0.94
C ASP A 221 17.24 -12.22 -1.46
N ILE A 222 17.24 -13.30 -0.67
CA ILE A 222 17.86 -14.58 -1.06
C ILE A 222 17.20 -15.16 -2.31
N VAL A 223 15.86 -15.14 -2.39
CA VAL A 223 15.12 -15.65 -3.55
C VAL A 223 15.49 -14.87 -4.81
N LEU A 224 15.53 -13.54 -4.75
CA LEU A 224 15.86 -12.72 -5.92
C LEU A 224 17.32 -12.90 -6.35
N VAL A 225 18.27 -12.91 -5.42
CA VAL A 225 19.69 -13.17 -5.74
C VAL A 225 19.86 -14.58 -6.32
N PHE A 226 19.10 -15.57 -5.86
CA PHE A 226 19.11 -16.90 -6.45
C PHE A 226 18.53 -16.92 -7.87
N CYS A 227 17.43 -16.19 -8.12
CA CYS A 227 16.83 -16.05 -9.45
C CYS A 227 17.78 -15.42 -10.48
N GLN A 228 18.77 -14.60 -10.06
CA GLN A 228 19.78 -14.02 -10.96
C GLN A 228 20.63 -15.07 -11.67
N LYS A 229 20.68 -16.32 -11.18
CA LYS A 229 21.39 -17.42 -11.86
C LYS A 229 20.73 -17.83 -13.17
N VAL A 230 19.43 -17.59 -13.34
CA VAL A 230 18.65 -17.99 -14.52
C VAL A 230 18.04 -16.75 -15.14
N PHE A 231 18.76 -16.12 -16.07
CA PHE A 231 18.28 -14.94 -16.78
C PHE A 231 17.06 -15.26 -17.67
N PRO A 232 15.97 -14.45 -17.70
CA PRO A 232 15.71 -13.17 -17.01
C PRO A 232 14.74 -13.30 -15.81
N LEU A 233 14.78 -14.42 -15.08
CA LEU A 233 13.79 -14.76 -14.06
C LEU A 233 13.73 -13.73 -12.91
N ASP A 234 14.86 -13.16 -12.53
CA ASP A 234 14.99 -12.12 -11.51
C ASP A 234 14.18 -10.86 -11.84
N TYR A 235 14.23 -10.38 -13.09
CA TYR A 235 13.44 -9.23 -13.52
C TYR A 235 11.95 -9.50 -13.49
N ILE A 236 11.54 -10.71 -13.90
CA ILE A 236 10.12 -11.11 -13.87
C ILE A 236 9.62 -11.15 -12.42
N MET A 237 10.40 -11.76 -11.52
CA MET A 237 10.05 -11.86 -10.09
C MET A 237 10.05 -10.49 -9.41
N PHE A 238 11.03 -9.64 -9.70
CA PHE A 238 11.08 -8.27 -9.19
C PHE A 238 9.88 -7.46 -9.69
N ALA A 239 9.58 -7.50 -10.99
CA ALA A 239 8.42 -6.82 -11.55
C ALA A 239 7.11 -7.34 -10.95
N ALA A 240 6.97 -8.66 -10.76
CA ALA A 240 5.81 -9.26 -10.11
C ALA A 240 5.65 -8.79 -8.66
N LEU A 241 6.75 -8.64 -7.92
CA LEU A 241 6.76 -8.13 -6.54
C LEU A 241 6.34 -6.65 -6.49
N VAL A 242 6.83 -5.80 -7.40
CA VAL A 242 6.42 -4.40 -7.47
C VAL A 242 4.95 -4.27 -7.85
N LEU A 243 4.51 -4.99 -8.90
CA LEU A 243 3.11 -5.01 -9.33
C LEU A 243 2.20 -5.51 -8.20
N TYR A 244 2.64 -6.52 -7.45
CA TYR A 244 1.94 -7.02 -6.29
C TYR A 244 1.70 -5.90 -5.25
N LEU A 245 2.74 -5.18 -4.84
CA LEU A 245 2.63 -4.07 -3.88
C LEU A 245 1.71 -2.95 -4.39
N VAL A 246 1.80 -2.62 -5.68
CA VAL A 246 0.91 -1.64 -6.33
C VAL A 246 -0.55 -2.12 -6.31
N PHE A 247 -0.82 -3.38 -6.66
CA PHE A 247 -2.18 -3.95 -6.63
C PHE A 247 -2.75 -4.04 -5.22
N CYS A 248 -1.95 -4.41 -4.23
CA CYS A 248 -2.36 -4.36 -2.82
C CYS A 248 -2.76 -2.93 -2.43
N SER A 249 -1.96 -1.94 -2.80
CA SER A 249 -2.24 -0.54 -2.51
C SER A 249 -3.54 -0.07 -3.18
N MET A 250 -3.75 -0.38 -4.46
CA MET A 250 -4.99 -0.10 -5.18
C MET A 250 -6.21 -0.76 -4.51
N SER A 251 -6.09 -2.03 -4.09
CA SER A 251 -7.13 -2.74 -3.34
C SER A 251 -7.42 -2.07 -1.99
N GLY A 252 -6.38 -1.58 -1.30
CA GLY A 252 -6.50 -0.82 -0.06
C GLY A 252 -7.31 0.46 -0.23
N VAL A 253 -6.91 1.31 -1.18
CA VAL A 253 -7.61 2.58 -1.48
C VAL A 253 -9.06 2.30 -1.92
N ARG A 254 -9.29 1.26 -2.73
CA ARG A 254 -10.65 0.87 -3.14
C ARG A 254 -11.54 0.47 -1.96
N ASN A 255 -11.01 -0.31 -1.02
CA ASN A 255 -11.81 -0.87 0.08
C ASN A 255 -12.03 0.13 1.23
N ILE A 256 -11.06 0.99 1.52
CA ILE A 256 -11.14 2.01 2.57
C ILE A 256 -11.84 3.29 2.06
N GLY A 257 -11.68 3.60 0.76
CA GLY A 257 -12.01 4.90 0.18
C GLY A 257 -10.88 5.92 0.41
N ILE A 258 -11.02 7.11 -0.18
CA ILE A 258 -10.05 8.20 -0.01
C ILE A 258 -10.41 9.00 1.25
N TRP A 259 -9.54 8.95 2.24
CA TRP A 259 -9.67 9.70 3.49
C TRP A 259 -8.78 10.95 3.45
N PHE A 260 -9.34 12.07 3.88
CA PHE A 260 -8.58 13.30 4.11
C PHE A 260 -8.91 13.82 5.51
N LEU A 261 -7.91 13.95 6.38
CA LEU A 261 -8.06 14.47 7.75
C LEU A 261 -9.29 13.90 8.51
N TRP A 262 -9.50 12.59 8.40
CA TRP A 262 -10.58 11.80 9.06
C TRP A 262 -11.96 11.89 8.42
N LEU A 263 -12.12 12.63 7.33
CA LEU A 263 -13.34 12.64 6.53
C LEU A 263 -13.18 11.74 5.30
N ARG A 264 -14.16 10.86 5.07
CA ARG A 264 -14.23 10.02 3.86
C ARG A 264 -14.73 10.88 2.71
N MET A 265 -13.81 11.40 1.91
CA MET A 265 -14.11 12.32 0.80
C MET A 265 -14.72 11.60 -0.40
N TYR A 266 -14.13 10.46 -0.79
CA TYR A 266 -14.58 9.72 -1.98
C TYR A 266 -14.60 8.22 -1.74
N LYS A 267 -15.73 7.57 -2.05
CA LYS A 267 -15.85 6.11 -2.14
C LYS A 267 -15.53 5.70 -3.59
N ILE A 268 -14.52 4.85 -3.78
CA ILE A 268 -14.15 4.38 -5.12
C ILE A 268 -15.07 3.24 -5.53
N ARG A 269 -15.96 3.52 -6.50
CA ARG A 269 -16.88 2.57 -7.12
C ARG A 269 -16.42 2.22 -8.54
N PRO A 270 -16.42 0.94 -8.94
CA PRO A 270 -16.20 0.58 -10.34
C PRO A 270 -17.22 1.28 -11.24
N ARG A 271 -16.76 1.90 -12.33
CA ARG A 271 -17.61 2.54 -13.36
C ARG A 271 -18.49 3.72 -12.91
N ARG A 272 -18.50 4.08 -11.62
CA ARG A 272 -19.28 5.20 -11.05
C ARG A 272 -18.45 6.16 -10.19
N THR A 273 -17.13 6.19 -10.36
CA THR A 273 -16.26 7.17 -9.71
C THR A 273 -16.30 8.52 -10.43
N ARG A 274 -16.61 9.58 -9.67
CA ARG A 274 -16.47 10.96 -10.18
C ARG A 274 -15.01 11.22 -10.64
N PRO A 275 -14.77 11.96 -11.75
CA PRO A 275 -13.43 12.18 -12.30
C PRO A 275 -12.42 12.75 -11.29
N GLN A 276 -12.87 13.63 -10.39
CA GLN A 276 -12.05 14.22 -9.33
C GLN A 276 -11.50 13.16 -8.36
N GLY A 277 -12.28 12.11 -8.06
CA GLY A 277 -11.84 11.00 -7.20
C GLY A 277 -10.77 10.13 -7.86
N ILE A 278 -10.86 9.93 -9.18
CA ILE A 278 -9.84 9.20 -9.96
C ILE A 278 -8.52 9.96 -9.95
N LEU A 279 -8.56 11.29 -10.11
CA LEU A 279 -7.36 12.13 -10.08
C LEU A 279 -6.67 12.10 -8.70
N MET A 280 -7.45 12.14 -7.61
CA MET A 280 -6.92 11.99 -6.25
C MET A 280 -6.35 10.59 -6.00
N MET A 281 -6.99 9.53 -6.51
CA MET A 281 -6.43 8.17 -6.46
C MET A 281 -5.07 8.13 -7.17
N CYS A 282 -4.96 8.72 -8.36
CA CYS A 282 -3.71 8.77 -9.10
C CYS A 282 -2.60 9.48 -8.30
N MET A 283 -2.92 10.62 -7.68
CA MET A 283 -1.99 11.35 -6.81
C MET A 283 -1.52 10.50 -5.62
N ILE A 284 -2.43 9.82 -4.94
CA ILE A 284 -2.09 8.93 -3.82
C ILE A 284 -1.23 7.76 -4.30
N MET A 285 -1.55 7.16 -5.47
CA MET A 285 -0.75 6.08 -6.07
C MET A 285 0.66 6.54 -6.46
N MET A 286 0.84 7.79 -6.91
CA MET A 286 2.18 8.35 -7.16
C MET A 286 3.01 8.42 -5.87
N PHE A 287 2.45 8.94 -4.77
CA PHE A 287 3.14 8.95 -3.48
C PHE A 287 3.41 7.55 -2.93
N LEU A 288 2.46 6.62 -3.10
CA LEU A 288 2.64 5.22 -2.73
C LEU A 288 3.78 4.57 -3.52
N THR A 289 3.88 4.81 -4.81
CA THR A 289 4.96 4.25 -5.66
C THR A 289 6.32 4.73 -5.19
N LEU A 290 6.43 6.00 -4.79
CA LEU A 290 7.65 6.55 -4.20
C LEU A 290 8.02 5.84 -2.88
N ALA A 291 7.05 5.59 -2.00
CA ALA A 291 7.29 4.86 -0.75
C ALA A 291 7.59 3.37 -0.97
N ILE A 292 6.95 2.73 -1.96
CA ILE A 292 7.21 1.34 -2.35
C ILE A 292 8.68 1.16 -2.74
N ASN A 293 9.29 2.11 -3.45
CA ASN A 293 10.72 2.05 -3.78
C ASN A 293 11.62 1.97 -2.54
N ILE A 294 11.25 2.66 -1.46
CA ILE A 294 11.98 2.63 -0.19
C ILE A 294 11.76 1.30 0.52
N ILE A 295 10.51 0.82 0.58
CA ILE A 295 10.19 -0.49 1.15
C ILE A 295 10.90 -1.62 0.39
N ILE A 296 11.01 -1.54 -0.93
CA ILE A 296 11.75 -2.53 -1.75
C ILE A 296 13.22 -2.57 -1.34
N TYR A 297 13.85 -1.42 -1.07
CA TYR A 297 15.21 -1.39 -0.57
C TYR A 297 15.37 -2.10 0.78
N GLU A 298 14.40 -1.94 1.69
CA GLU A 298 14.39 -2.67 2.97
C GLU A 298 14.08 -4.17 2.80
N LEU A 299 13.30 -4.49 1.79
CA LEU A 299 12.87 -5.85 1.48
C LEU A 299 13.98 -6.66 0.81
N THR A 300 14.82 -6.03 -0.01
CA THR A 300 15.82 -6.71 -0.84
C THR A 300 17.14 -5.96 -0.83
N PRO A 301 17.77 -5.77 0.34
CA PRO A 301 18.89 -4.86 0.45
C PRO A 301 20.10 -5.34 -0.35
N GLN A 302 20.33 -6.65 -0.56
CA GLN A 302 21.53 -7.13 -1.28
C GLN A 302 21.29 -7.06 -2.76
N TYR A 303 20.15 -7.58 -3.19
CA TYR A 303 19.72 -7.55 -4.57
C TYR A 303 19.68 -6.12 -5.11
N SER A 304 19.10 -5.17 -4.37
CA SER A 304 18.96 -3.77 -4.80
C SER A 304 20.27 -2.98 -4.74
N SER A 305 21.20 -3.33 -3.84
CA SER A 305 22.46 -2.59 -3.67
C SER A 305 23.56 -3.08 -4.60
N PHE A 306 23.87 -4.38 -4.52
CA PHE A 306 25.04 -4.99 -5.17
C PHE A 306 24.67 -6.12 -6.13
N GLY A 307 23.43 -6.63 -6.08
CA GLY A 307 23.00 -7.77 -6.88
C GLY A 307 23.80 -9.04 -6.53
N SER A 308 24.27 -9.73 -7.56
CA SER A 308 25.06 -10.97 -7.45
C SER A 308 26.58 -10.73 -7.37
N GLN A 309 27.03 -9.47 -7.26
CA GLN A 309 28.45 -9.14 -7.20
C GLN A 309 29.16 -9.79 -6.01
N ARG A 310 30.37 -10.28 -6.27
CA ARG A 310 31.26 -10.91 -5.28
C ARG A 310 32.67 -10.41 -5.51
N TYR A 311 33.42 -10.26 -4.43
CA TYR A 311 34.82 -9.85 -4.48
C TYR A 311 35.69 -10.86 -3.73
N VAL A 312 36.98 -10.85 -4.04
CA VAL A 312 37.95 -11.78 -3.48
C VAL A 312 38.74 -11.08 -2.39
N ILE A 313 38.74 -11.66 -1.19
CA ILE A 313 39.59 -11.18 -0.10
C ILE A 313 40.85 -12.06 -0.06
N SER A 314 41.98 -11.51 -0.49
CA SER A 314 43.27 -12.17 -0.35
C SER A 314 43.90 -11.83 1.01
N LYS A 315 43.74 -12.70 2.01
CA LYS A 315 44.48 -12.59 3.28
C LYS A 315 45.95 -12.97 3.04
N GLY A 316 46.85 -12.02 3.27
CA GLY A 316 48.28 -12.13 2.94
C GLY A 316 48.95 -13.45 3.34
N ASN A 317 49.84 -13.94 2.47
CA ASN A 317 50.64 -15.18 2.53
C ASN A 317 49.90 -16.53 2.57
N SER A 318 48.57 -16.57 2.66
CA SER A 318 47.81 -17.80 2.45
C SER A 318 47.27 -17.88 1.03
N SER A 319 47.48 -19.00 0.33
CA SER A 319 46.86 -19.33 -0.95
C SER A 319 45.34 -19.57 -0.86
N HIS A 320 44.71 -19.15 0.23
CA HIS A 320 43.30 -19.37 0.50
C HIS A 320 42.49 -18.15 0.03
N VAL A 321 41.92 -18.29 -1.16
CA VAL A 321 41.04 -17.29 -1.79
C VAL A 321 39.63 -17.44 -1.21
N GLU A 322 39.18 -16.47 -0.41
CA GLU A 322 37.81 -16.43 0.09
C GLU A 322 36.96 -15.52 -0.80
N ILE A 323 35.91 -16.09 -1.42
CA ILE A 323 34.96 -15.35 -2.26
C ILE A 323 33.80 -14.91 -1.37
N VAL A 324 33.67 -13.60 -1.17
CA VAL A 324 32.65 -13.01 -0.30
C VAL A 324 31.69 -12.15 -1.13
N SER A 325 30.40 -12.16 -0.77
CA SER A 325 29.42 -11.26 -1.39
C SER A 325 29.73 -9.81 -1.06
N CYS A 326 29.50 -8.91 -2.01
CA CYS A 326 29.68 -7.47 -1.78
C CYS A 326 28.80 -6.97 -0.63
N THR A 327 29.42 -6.31 0.36
CA THR A 327 28.75 -5.64 1.49
C THR A 327 29.17 -4.17 1.51
N ALA A 328 28.58 -3.36 2.39
CA ALA A 328 28.98 -1.96 2.54
C ALA A 328 30.42 -1.77 3.07
N GLU A 329 31.12 -2.86 3.42
CA GLU A 329 32.53 -2.83 3.83
C GLU A 329 33.51 -2.94 2.66
N ALA A 330 33.03 -3.37 1.48
CA ALA A 330 33.85 -3.51 0.28
C ALA A 330 34.26 -2.15 -0.28
N THR A 331 35.47 -2.08 -0.81
CA THR A 331 36.02 -0.90 -1.49
C THR A 331 35.29 -0.62 -2.80
N ALA A 332 35.19 0.65 -3.20
CA ALA A 332 34.49 1.06 -4.42
C ALA A 332 35.10 0.45 -5.69
N ASP A 333 36.40 0.14 -5.66
CA ASP A 333 37.12 -0.54 -6.75
C ASP A 333 36.70 -2.01 -6.93
N ASP A 334 36.22 -2.66 -5.86
CA ASP A 334 35.87 -4.09 -5.88
C ASP A 334 34.36 -4.33 -6.08
N CYS A 335 33.52 -3.42 -5.60
CA CYS A 335 32.07 -3.56 -5.61
C CYS A 335 31.39 -2.25 -6.00
N THR A 336 30.56 -2.30 -7.05
CA THR A 336 29.80 -1.13 -7.52
C THR A 336 28.37 -1.17 -6.99
N VAL A 337 27.96 -0.12 -6.28
CA VAL A 337 26.60 0.04 -5.77
C VAL A 337 25.66 0.64 -6.82
N THR A 338 24.39 0.28 -6.77
CA THR A 338 23.38 0.91 -7.64
C THR A 338 23.18 2.39 -7.32
N ARG A 339 22.90 3.20 -8.35
CA ARG A 339 22.59 4.63 -8.20
C ARG A 339 21.35 4.86 -7.32
N MET A 340 20.37 3.95 -7.39
CA MET A 340 19.18 4.00 -6.54
C MET A 340 19.53 3.88 -5.05
N THR A 341 20.39 2.92 -4.71
CA THR A 341 20.86 2.72 -3.33
C THR A 341 21.71 3.89 -2.85
N LEU A 342 22.57 4.44 -3.70
CA LEU A 342 23.37 5.62 -3.39
C LEU A 342 22.47 6.83 -3.08
N LEU A 343 21.48 7.12 -3.92
CA LEU A 343 20.52 8.21 -3.69
C LEU A 343 19.74 8.01 -2.38
N LEU A 344 19.24 6.80 -2.15
CA LEU A 344 18.45 6.49 -0.97
C LEU A 344 19.27 6.52 0.33
N THR A 345 20.51 6.04 0.29
CA THR A 345 21.41 6.04 1.46
C THR A 345 21.92 7.46 1.74
N SER A 346 22.20 8.25 0.70
CA SER A 346 22.53 9.69 0.85
C SER A 346 21.40 10.43 1.56
N PHE A 347 20.16 10.14 1.18
CA PHE A 347 18.97 10.66 1.83
C PHE A 347 18.90 10.31 3.33
N PHE A 348 18.98 9.02 3.68
CA PHE A 348 18.87 8.58 5.09
C PHE A 348 19.99 9.13 5.98
N TYR A 349 21.17 9.31 5.39
CA TYR A 349 22.38 9.67 6.13
C TYR A 349 22.54 11.19 6.29
N ARG A 350 22.23 11.99 5.26
CA ARG A 350 22.25 13.47 5.37
C ARG A 350 21.17 13.97 6.34
N MET A 351 20.04 13.26 6.48
CA MET A 351 18.94 13.64 7.36
C MET A 351 18.46 12.48 8.25
N TRP A 352 19.17 12.26 9.36
CA TRP A 352 18.93 11.18 10.32
C TRP A 352 17.48 11.06 10.82
N PHE A 353 16.75 12.18 10.95
CA PHE A 353 15.34 12.20 11.37
C PHE A 353 14.46 11.37 10.44
N PHE A 354 14.63 11.52 9.13
CA PHE A 354 13.82 10.75 8.19
C PHE A 354 14.13 9.27 8.30
N GLY A 355 15.41 8.87 8.34
CA GLY A 355 15.78 7.45 8.54
C GLY A 355 15.15 6.82 9.78
N ALA A 356 15.14 7.55 10.91
CA ALA A 356 14.43 7.12 12.11
C ALA A 356 12.91 7.03 11.91
N ALA A 357 12.30 8.00 11.25
CA ALA A 357 10.86 7.98 10.95
C ALA A 357 10.46 6.81 10.04
N TYR A 358 11.29 6.45 9.07
CA TYR A 358 11.10 5.28 8.21
C TYR A 358 11.19 3.98 8.97
N TYR A 359 12.23 3.81 9.79
CA TYR A 359 12.40 2.63 10.63
C TYR A 359 11.18 2.38 11.53
N TRP A 360 10.72 3.41 12.26
CA TRP A 360 9.50 3.30 13.08
C TRP A 360 8.24 3.13 12.22
N GLY A 361 8.18 3.78 11.05
CA GLY A 361 7.11 3.62 10.08
C GLY A 361 6.96 2.18 9.60
N THR A 362 8.06 1.46 9.38
CA THR A 362 8.02 0.04 8.98
C THR A 362 7.52 -0.86 10.12
N TRP A 363 7.85 -0.57 11.38
CA TRP A 363 7.22 -1.26 12.53
C TRP A 363 5.71 -1.03 12.60
N VAL A 364 5.25 0.21 12.41
CA VAL A 364 3.83 0.54 12.36
C VAL A 364 3.16 -0.17 11.19
N PHE A 365 3.80 -0.19 10.01
CA PHE A 365 3.32 -0.90 8.83
C PHE A 365 3.11 -2.40 9.10
N LEU A 366 4.09 -3.08 9.72
CA LEU A 366 3.97 -4.48 10.13
C LEU A 366 2.79 -4.69 11.11
N GLY A 367 2.63 -3.80 12.09
CA GLY A 367 1.50 -3.83 13.01
C GLY A 367 0.14 -3.70 12.32
N PHE A 368 0.02 -2.78 11.35
CA PHE A 368 -1.20 -2.60 10.56
C PHE A 368 -1.50 -3.78 9.64
N ILE A 369 -0.49 -4.50 9.13
CA ILE A 369 -0.72 -5.76 8.41
C ILE A 369 -1.38 -6.78 9.33
N LEU A 370 -0.88 -6.97 10.56
CA LEU A 370 -1.46 -7.92 11.52
C LEU A 370 -2.90 -7.54 11.89
N ILE A 371 -3.15 -6.27 12.21
CA ILE A 371 -4.50 -5.76 12.51
C ILE A 371 -5.42 -5.95 11.29
N GLY A 372 -4.94 -5.59 10.10
CA GLY A 372 -5.65 -5.77 8.84
C GLY A 372 -6.00 -7.22 8.56
N PHE A 373 -5.12 -8.15 8.89
CA PHE A 373 -5.35 -9.60 8.78
C PHE A 373 -6.46 -10.05 9.72
N ILE A 374 -6.41 -9.68 11.01
CA ILE A 374 -7.45 -10.01 12.00
C ILE A 374 -8.81 -9.48 11.55
N ILE A 375 -8.89 -8.21 11.16
CA ILE A 375 -10.12 -7.59 10.64
C ILE A 375 -10.62 -8.35 9.40
N SER A 376 -9.72 -8.70 8.49
CA SER A 376 -10.07 -9.41 7.25
C SER A 376 -10.57 -10.83 7.51
N VAL A 377 -10.07 -11.51 8.54
CA VAL A 377 -10.57 -12.83 8.98
C VAL A 377 -11.96 -12.74 9.60
N ILE A 378 -12.24 -11.71 10.40
CA ILE A 378 -13.55 -11.51 11.05
C ILE A 378 -14.62 -11.01 10.08
N LYS A 379 -14.25 -10.19 9.08
CA LYS A 379 -15.18 -9.58 8.13
C LYS A 379 -15.97 -10.64 7.34
N LYS A 380 -17.29 -10.49 7.26
CA LYS A 380 -18.18 -11.37 6.49
C LYS A 380 -17.90 -11.30 4.98
N ARG A 381 -18.32 -12.33 4.24
CA ARG A 381 -18.24 -12.35 2.76
C ARG A 381 -18.98 -11.15 2.17
N ARG A 382 -18.41 -10.57 1.11
CA ARG A 382 -19.02 -9.44 0.40
C ARG A 382 -20.31 -9.87 -0.29
N SER A 383 -21.25 -8.94 -0.41
CA SER A 383 -22.46 -9.11 -1.20
C SER A 383 -22.10 -9.32 -2.67
N ALA A 384 -22.93 -10.06 -3.41
CA ALA A 384 -22.81 -10.18 -4.85
C ALA A 384 -23.00 -8.84 -5.57
N ILE A 385 -23.70 -7.88 -4.95
CA ILE A 385 -24.02 -6.55 -5.50
C ILE A 385 -23.27 -5.41 -4.78
N ASP A 386 -22.16 -5.73 -4.09
CA ASP A 386 -21.35 -4.75 -3.35
C ASP A 386 -20.87 -3.60 -4.26
N GLY A 387 -21.41 -2.40 -4.03
CA GLY A 387 -21.12 -1.18 -4.81
C GLY A 387 -22.01 -0.94 -6.04
N GLU A 388 -23.01 -1.78 -6.31
CA GLU A 388 -24.04 -1.57 -7.34
C GLU A 388 -25.31 -0.91 -6.79
N VAL A 389 -25.67 -1.19 -5.53
CA VAL A 389 -26.83 -0.62 -4.83
C VAL A 389 -26.39 -0.15 -3.44
N ASP A 390 -26.49 1.15 -3.15
CA ASP A 390 -26.26 1.73 -1.82
C ASP A 390 -27.48 2.58 -1.41
N ALA A 391 -27.73 2.71 -0.11
CA ALA A 391 -28.79 3.55 0.43
C ALA A 391 -28.64 5.05 0.11
N ASP A 392 -27.45 5.50 -0.29
CA ASP A 392 -27.18 6.91 -0.64
C ASP A 392 -27.45 7.21 -2.13
N ASP A 393 -27.75 6.20 -2.96
CA ASP A 393 -27.99 6.37 -4.41
C ASP A 393 -29.43 6.84 -4.73
N PHE A 394 -30.17 7.39 -3.75
CA PHE A 394 -31.51 7.95 -4.00
C PHE A 394 -31.52 9.24 -4.84
N ASP A 395 -30.37 9.90 -5.02
CA ASP A 395 -30.28 11.19 -5.74
C ASP A 395 -29.78 11.10 -7.20
N ASP A 396 -29.19 9.98 -7.64
CA ASP A 396 -28.61 9.86 -8.98
C ASP A 396 -28.98 8.51 -9.60
N SER A 397 -29.71 8.52 -10.73
CA SER A 397 -30.00 7.40 -11.66
C SER A 397 -31.34 6.64 -11.53
N ASP A 398 -32.45 7.34 -11.77
CA ASP A 398 -33.69 6.71 -12.26
C ASP A 398 -33.74 6.60 -13.82
N GLU A 399 -32.73 7.08 -14.57
CA GLU A 399 -32.76 7.09 -16.05
C GLU A 399 -31.96 5.98 -16.76
N GLU A 400 -31.05 5.26 -16.11
CA GLU A 400 -30.10 4.37 -16.81
C GLU A 400 -30.55 2.89 -16.91
N LEU A 401 -31.71 2.54 -16.33
CA LEU A 401 -32.21 1.15 -16.28
C LEU A 401 -33.35 0.86 -17.27
N LEU A 402 -33.68 1.81 -18.16
CA LEU A 402 -34.68 1.65 -19.22
C LEU A 402 -34.07 1.46 -20.62
N THR A 403 -32.75 1.39 -20.74
CA THR A 403 -32.04 1.17 -22.01
C THR A 403 -31.00 0.06 -21.86
N GLY A 404 -31.46 -1.19 -21.86
CA GLY A 404 -30.61 -2.38 -21.86
C GLY A 404 -31.38 -3.64 -22.22
#